data_AF-K9Z8N8-F1
#
_entry.id   AF-K9Z8N8-F1
#
_cell.length_a   1.000
_cell.length_b   1.000
_cell.length_c   1.000
_cell.angle_alpha   90.00
_cell.angle_beta   90.00
_cell.angle_gamma   90.00
#
_symmetry.space_group_name_H-M   'P 1'
#
loop_
_entity.id
_entity.type
_entity.pdbx_description
1 polymer ?
#
loop_
_entity_poly.entity_id
_entity_poly.type
_entity_poly.pdbx_seq_one_letter_code
_entity_poly.pdbx_strand_id
1 'polypeptide(L)'
;MIKKAEELNQAYNNIIRLAEVLRIEQEDAEAELDEGDEIQSIAEYENTMVRIIRADKKGVLLLHPYVVRRVKERMQSVWLNLAKSAGVRFFSVMTQPDESLAHYHVVLPNGRIQGRKVFCAPDFREGEYIVFCNPMRHWGDCQLWENRHEGDFVNAEGIMAAPRLLLLSLGRDTDGDFVQLIKSSAYPAMREAIARFDESPVVEKLPKVPLKGDLREVAIGSMNDLTGVVASLLGRARGAGVEYHILEIPNLQGKKEERRIIDFLSQELQIAVDSIKSAYPNNTTGLDVVKKYLDMIKADIPWLSDFKNPDCYKIRSCEVIAEATDTISRLVKTVNSYWTAPDLQVASKPRNYRDVLFNDVSVDDFQMDYAMNIRKLYRQQIAQAVRWKDENEGDTTQIRQVAESTKAMKPIILETKGKNGELFSTESWVASFWRVAHEADTGDAGLVFMLFADEIIDALTDIQGKSADMIIAYGCQHGKWVTPGWRWEGQTVQVRAYILNLSGKQYLSLEMSSSLATNLVGFHHLGIIGEKYRGKVAIGETKTMRIFTTKMKNNLMSEATLFDPDVYTDDDIQNVLDPQWWVKQ
;
A
#
# COMPACT_ATOMS: atom_id res chain seq x y z
N MET A 1 14.16 6.17 0.92
CA MET A 1 13.96 5.42 -0.34
C MET A 1 14.87 4.21 -0.46
N ILE A 2 16.19 4.35 -0.69
CA ILE A 2 17.11 3.19 -0.89
C ILE A 2 17.06 2.19 0.25
N LYS A 3 17.27 2.64 1.49
CA LYS A 3 17.18 1.80 2.70
C LYS A 3 15.88 0.97 2.75
N LYS A 4 14.75 1.60 2.41
CA LYS A 4 13.42 0.99 2.39
C LYS A 4 13.28 -0.05 1.28
N ALA A 5 13.85 0.21 0.11
CA ALA A 5 13.92 -0.76 -0.99
C ALA A 5 14.79 -1.97 -0.62
N GLU A 6 15.89 -1.76 0.09
CA GLU A 6 16.76 -2.84 0.61
C GLU A 6 16.04 -3.69 1.66
N GLU A 7 15.36 -3.07 2.63
CA GLU A 7 14.56 -3.77 3.65
C GLU A 7 13.47 -4.65 3.01
N LEU A 8 12.73 -4.11 2.03
CA LEU A 8 11.72 -4.87 1.28
C LEU A 8 12.34 -6.04 0.49
N ASN A 9 13.50 -5.81 -0.14
CA ASN A 9 14.20 -6.85 -0.89
C ASN A 9 14.74 -7.97 0.03
N GLN A 10 15.19 -7.65 1.24
CA GLN A 10 15.65 -8.65 2.21
C GLN A 10 14.50 -9.48 2.81
N ALA A 11 13.29 -8.90 2.89
CA ALA A 11 12.11 -9.58 3.42
C ALA A 11 11.38 -10.46 2.39
N TYR A 12 11.67 -10.23 1.11
CA TYR A 12 10.92 -10.61 -0.09
C TYR A 12 10.38 -12.06 -0.24
N ASN A 13 11.00 -13.07 0.38
CA ASN A 13 10.50 -14.47 0.38
C ASN A 13 10.12 -15.00 1.77
N ASN A 14 10.02 -14.11 2.75
CA ASN A 14 9.66 -14.44 4.11
C ASN A 14 8.44 -13.60 4.51
N ILE A 15 7.27 -14.25 4.49
CA ILE A 15 6.00 -13.62 4.83
C ILE A 15 5.99 -12.99 6.24
N ILE A 16 6.76 -13.54 7.18
CA ILE A 16 6.89 -13.01 8.55
C ILE A 16 7.65 -11.68 8.51
N ARG A 17 8.82 -11.65 7.85
CA ARG A 17 9.61 -10.42 7.70
C ARG A 17 8.86 -9.35 6.91
N LEU A 18 8.10 -9.75 5.89
CA LEU A 18 7.27 -8.81 5.14
C LEU A 18 6.15 -8.25 6.00
N ALA A 19 5.49 -9.09 6.79
CA ALA A 19 4.51 -8.63 7.76
C ALA A 19 5.14 -7.64 8.78
N GLU A 20 6.36 -7.88 9.23
CA GLU A 20 7.09 -6.96 10.12
C GLU A 20 7.41 -5.62 9.45
N VAL A 21 7.97 -5.61 8.24
CA VAL A 21 8.23 -4.37 7.49
C VAL A 21 6.93 -3.59 7.29
N LEU A 22 5.84 -4.28 6.97
CA LEU A 22 4.52 -3.65 6.79
C LEU A 22 3.95 -3.10 8.11
N ARG A 23 4.20 -3.75 9.26
CA ARG A 23 3.82 -3.24 10.59
C ARG A 23 4.58 -1.94 10.91
N ILE A 24 5.91 -1.95 10.73
CA ILE A 24 6.78 -0.80 11.03
C ILE A 24 6.40 0.42 10.18
N GLU A 25 6.19 0.24 8.88
CA GLU A 25 5.78 1.34 7.99
C GLU A 25 4.51 2.08 8.44
N GLN A 26 3.62 1.38 9.14
CA GLN A 26 2.38 1.95 9.62
C GLN A 26 2.53 2.54 11.01
N GLU A 27 3.35 1.99 11.89
CA GLU A 27 3.70 2.66 13.15
C GLU A 27 4.35 4.02 12.86
N ASP A 28 5.24 4.09 11.86
CA ASP A 28 5.80 5.35 11.38
C ASP A 28 4.72 6.26 10.78
N ALA A 29 3.71 5.72 10.08
CA ALA A 29 2.61 6.49 9.54
C ALA A 29 1.63 7.01 10.59
N GLU A 30 1.32 6.21 11.61
CA GLU A 30 0.44 6.54 12.73
C GLU A 30 1.11 7.55 13.67
N ALA A 31 2.40 7.39 13.95
CA ALA A 31 3.17 8.39 14.70
C ALA A 31 3.26 9.75 13.98
N GLU A 32 3.18 9.74 12.63
CA GLU A 32 3.04 10.95 11.80
C GLU A 32 1.59 11.47 11.75
N LEU A 33 0.58 10.64 12.05
CA LEU A 33 -0.86 10.94 11.99
C LEU A 33 -1.49 11.26 13.36
N ASP A 34 -0.82 10.98 14.48
CA ASP A 34 -1.24 11.43 15.83
C ASP A 34 -1.27 12.99 15.95
N GLU A 35 -1.03 13.71 14.84
CA GLU A 35 -1.25 15.15 14.63
C GLU A 35 -2.45 15.49 13.69
N GLY A 36 -3.34 14.56 13.29
CA GLY A 36 -4.56 14.90 12.52
C GLY A 36 -5.46 13.74 12.02
N ASP A 37 -6.77 14.03 11.95
CA ASP A 37 -7.95 13.16 11.78
C ASP A 37 -7.94 11.93 10.83
N GLU A 38 -8.85 11.00 11.14
CA GLU A 38 -9.12 9.70 10.51
C GLU A 38 -9.36 9.71 8.98
N ILE A 39 -8.72 8.76 8.29
CA ILE A 39 -8.66 8.64 6.82
C ILE A 39 -9.87 7.86 6.23
N GLN A 40 -10.40 8.33 5.09
CA GLN A 40 -11.57 7.83 4.34
C GLN A 40 -11.57 6.34 3.89
N SER A 41 -12.78 5.79 3.72
CA SER A 41 -13.25 4.40 3.52
C SER A 41 -12.48 3.38 2.63
N ILE A 42 -11.65 3.78 1.67
CA ILE A 42 -10.74 2.83 0.97
C ILE A 42 -9.55 2.49 1.88
N ALA A 43 -9.11 3.46 2.68
CA ALA A 43 -8.15 3.25 3.75
C ALA A 43 -8.70 2.28 4.80
N GLU A 44 -10.01 2.28 5.12
CA GLU A 44 -10.59 1.35 6.10
C GLU A 44 -10.42 -0.14 5.70
N TYR A 45 -10.51 -0.46 4.40
CA TYR A 45 -10.39 -1.83 3.91
C TYR A 45 -8.92 -2.29 3.85
N GLU A 46 -7.99 -1.40 3.47
CA GLU A 46 -6.55 -1.62 3.63
C GLU A 46 -6.16 -1.72 5.13
N ASN A 47 -6.79 -0.92 5.99
CA ASN A 47 -6.57 -0.87 7.43
C ASN A 47 -7.01 -2.17 8.12
N THR A 48 -8.12 -2.79 7.70
CA THR A 48 -8.58 -4.07 8.27
C THR A 48 -7.54 -5.19 8.14
N MET A 49 -6.92 -5.32 6.96
CA MET A 49 -5.87 -6.33 6.77
C MET A 49 -4.65 -6.03 7.61
N VAL A 50 -4.25 -4.76 7.69
CA VAL A 50 -3.08 -4.39 8.51
C VAL A 50 -3.37 -4.63 9.99
N ARG A 51 -4.58 -4.35 10.46
CA ARG A 51 -5.01 -4.70 11.83
C ARG A 51 -4.91 -6.20 12.09
N ILE A 52 -5.32 -7.05 11.14
CA ILE A 52 -5.16 -8.51 11.22
C ILE A 52 -3.67 -8.89 11.30
N ILE A 53 -2.82 -8.34 10.42
CA ILE A 53 -1.39 -8.61 10.46
C ILE A 53 -0.78 -8.15 11.78
N ARG A 54 -1.17 -7.00 12.31
CA ARG A 54 -0.69 -6.46 13.60
C ARG A 54 -1.11 -7.36 14.76
N ALA A 55 -2.36 -7.83 14.76
CA ALA A 55 -2.89 -8.73 15.77
C ALA A 55 -2.25 -10.13 15.70
N ASP A 56 -1.91 -10.60 14.49
CA ASP A 56 -1.35 -11.93 14.25
C ASP A 56 0.14 -12.06 14.62
N LYS A 57 0.46 -11.84 15.89
CA LYS A 57 1.84 -11.90 16.42
C LYS A 57 2.47 -13.29 16.31
N LYS A 58 1.66 -14.35 16.23
CA LYS A 58 2.11 -15.76 16.11
C LYS A 58 2.12 -16.28 14.67
N GLY A 59 1.74 -15.46 13.69
CA GLY A 59 1.74 -15.86 12.29
C GLY A 59 0.71 -16.93 11.92
N VAL A 60 -0.40 -17.00 12.67
CA VAL A 60 -1.48 -17.96 12.55
C VAL A 60 -2.21 -17.87 11.20
N LEU A 61 -2.38 -16.66 10.69
CA LEU A 61 -3.02 -16.37 9.41
C LEU A 61 -2.07 -15.85 8.33
N LEU A 62 -0.78 -15.64 8.62
CA LEU A 62 0.17 -15.10 7.63
C LEU A 62 0.21 -15.89 6.32
N LEU A 63 0.05 -17.21 6.38
CA LEU A 63 0.03 -18.08 5.21
C LEU A 63 -1.38 -18.26 4.61
N HIS A 64 -2.41 -17.65 5.22
CA HIS A 64 -3.79 -17.76 4.75
C HIS A 64 -3.91 -17.15 3.35
N PRO A 65 -4.58 -17.81 2.37
CA PRO A 65 -4.66 -17.32 0.99
C PRO A 65 -5.11 -15.86 0.84
N TYR A 66 -6.09 -15.43 1.65
CA TYR A 66 -6.51 -14.03 1.72
C TYR A 66 -5.36 -13.12 2.14
N VAL A 67 -4.68 -13.46 3.24
CA VAL A 67 -3.63 -12.62 3.83
C VAL A 67 -2.45 -12.54 2.88
N VAL A 68 -1.98 -13.66 2.32
CA VAL A 68 -0.90 -13.69 1.32
C VAL A 68 -1.23 -12.83 0.11
N ARG A 69 -2.45 -12.96 -0.44
CA ARG A 69 -2.90 -12.13 -1.58
C ARG A 69 -2.85 -10.64 -1.21
N ARG A 70 -3.36 -10.26 -0.04
CA ARG A 70 -3.35 -8.87 0.41
C ARG A 70 -1.94 -8.34 0.69
N VAL A 71 -1.04 -9.16 1.26
CA VAL A 71 0.36 -8.79 1.45
C VAL A 71 1.01 -8.49 0.11
N LYS A 72 0.79 -9.33 -0.92
CA LYS A 72 1.29 -9.07 -2.28
C LYS A 72 0.76 -7.75 -2.86
N GLU A 73 -0.55 -7.49 -2.72
CA GLU A 73 -1.17 -6.24 -3.16
C GLU A 73 -0.55 -5.03 -2.44
N ARG A 74 -0.35 -5.12 -1.13
CA ARG A 74 0.27 -4.04 -0.36
C ARG A 74 1.74 -3.82 -0.75
N MET A 75 2.51 -4.89 -0.92
CA MET A 75 3.89 -4.80 -1.41
C MET A 75 3.94 -4.09 -2.76
N GLN A 76 3.04 -4.45 -3.68
CA GLN A 76 2.94 -3.78 -4.97
C GLN A 76 2.67 -2.28 -4.80
N SER A 77 1.73 -1.90 -3.93
CA SER A 77 1.44 -0.49 -3.61
C SER A 77 2.65 0.25 -3.03
N VAL A 78 3.41 -0.38 -2.12
CA VAL A 78 4.63 0.21 -1.56
C VAL A 78 5.69 0.44 -2.65
N TRP A 79 5.92 -0.56 -3.51
CA TRP A 79 6.86 -0.42 -4.63
C TRP A 79 6.43 0.67 -5.62
N LEU A 80 5.14 0.74 -5.95
CA LEU A 80 4.57 1.80 -6.78
C LEU A 80 4.77 3.17 -6.13
N ASN A 81 4.56 3.31 -4.82
CA ASN A 81 4.77 4.56 -4.10
C ASN A 81 6.25 4.98 -4.08
N LEU A 82 7.17 4.01 -3.89
CA LEU A 82 8.61 4.27 -4.01
C LEU A 82 8.98 4.75 -5.42
N ALA A 83 8.41 4.15 -6.46
CA ALA A 83 8.70 4.52 -7.84
C ALA A 83 8.06 5.85 -8.27
N LYS A 84 6.90 6.20 -7.72
CA LYS A 84 6.17 7.45 -8.03
C LYS A 84 6.71 8.66 -7.28
N SER A 85 6.99 8.52 -5.98
CA SER A 85 7.28 9.65 -5.08
C SER A 85 8.48 9.44 -4.15
N ALA A 86 9.27 8.40 -4.37
CA ALA A 86 10.37 8.01 -3.48
C ALA A 86 9.92 7.66 -2.04
N GLY A 87 8.61 7.46 -1.84
CA GLY A 87 8.00 7.28 -0.52
C GLY A 87 7.96 8.56 0.31
N VAL A 88 8.11 9.74 -0.30
CA VAL A 88 8.00 11.02 0.40
C VAL A 88 6.52 11.31 0.67
N ARG A 89 6.24 11.67 1.93
CA ARG A 89 4.95 12.19 2.37
C ARG A 89 5.08 13.68 2.66
N PHE A 90 3.96 14.37 2.59
CA PHE A 90 3.86 15.80 2.83
C PHE A 90 2.52 16.10 3.45
N PHE A 91 2.48 17.16 4.26
CA PHE A 91 1.24 17.64 4.83
C PHE A 91 0.47 18.42 3.76
N SER A 92 -0.86 18.39 3.84
CA SER A 92 -1.74 19.17 2.98
C SER A 92 -2.65 20.00 3.87
N VAL A 93 -2.57 21.32 3.76
CA VAL A 93 -3.27 22.27 4.64
C VAL A 93 -4.08 23.27 3.84
N MET A 94 -5.23 23.68 4.37
CA MET A 94 -6.12 24.61 3.69
C MET A 94 -5.57 26.03 3.75
N THR A 95 -5.61 26.75 2.63
CA THR A 95 -5.15 28.15 2.56
C THR A 95 -6.14 29.13 3.19
N GLN A 96 -5.63 30.11 3.94
CA GLN A 96 -6.40 31.25 4.43
C GLN A 96 -5.71 32.57 4.08
N PRO A 97 -6.46 33.64 3.77
CA PRO A 97 -5.87 34.94 3.47
C PRO A 97 -5.50 35.66 4.77
N ASP A 98 -4.24 36.08 4.89
CA ASP A 98 -3.78 36.93 6.00
C ASP A 98 -2.91 38.07 5.47
N GLU A 99 -3.52 39.24 5.35
CA GLU A 99 -2.85 40.45 4.84
C GLU A 99 -1.94 41.11 5.89
N SER A 100 -2.04 40.74 7.17
CA SER A 100 -1.13 41.25 8.21
C SER A 100 0.32 40.89 7.91
N LEU A 101 0.56 39.78 7.20
CA LEU A 101 1.87 39.29 6.77
C LEU A 101 2.39 39.93 5.48
N ALA A 102 1.61 40.80 4.82
CA ALA A 102 1.98 41.39 3.53
C ALA A 102 3.25 42.27 3.60
N HIS A 103 3.57 42.80 4.79
CA HIS A 103 4.74 43.65 5.02
C HIS A 103 6.10 42.97 4.77
N TYR A 104 6.14 41.63 4.64
CA TYR A 104 7.37 40.89 4.37
C TYR A 104 7.83 40.90 2.91
N HIS A 105 6.94 41.28 1.98
CA HIS A 105 7.26 41.27 0.57
C HIS A 105 6.59 42.42 -0.20
N VAL A 106 7.07 42.63 -1.42
CA VAL A 106 6.45 43.50 -2.41
C VAL A 106 6.16 42.71 -3.67
N VAL A 107 5.06 43.03 -4.34
CA VAL A 107 4.71 42.44 -5.63
C VAL A 107 5.15 43.38 -6.74
N LEU A 108 6.03 42.88 -7.60
CA LEU A 108 6.54 43.61 -8.76
C LEU A 108 5.45 43.73 -9.84
N PRO A 109 5.55 44.71 -10.78
CA PRO A 109 4.57 44.91 -11.85
C PRO A 109 4.31 43.69 -12.74
N ASN A 110 5.29 42.78 -12.83
CA ASN A 110 5.19 41.52 -13.56
C ASN A 110 4.63 40.36 -12.70
N GLY A 111 4.06 40.65 -11.53
CA GLY A 111 3.48 39.66 -10.61
C GLY A 111 4.50 38.92 -9.74
N ARG A 112 5.81 39.18 -9.89
CA ARG A 112 6.84 38.50 -9.09
C ARG A 112 6.87 39.02 -7.66
N ILE A 113 7.08 38.10 -6.71
CA ILE A 113 7.28 38.45 -5.30
C ILE A 113 8.75 38.76 -5.06
N GLN A 114 9.05 39.93 -4.49
CA GLN A 114 10.37 40.30 -4.00
C GLN A 114 10.31 40.50 -2.48
N GLY A 115 11.22 39.88 -1.74
CA GLY A 115 11.25 39.91 -0.27
C GLY A 115 11.05 38.51 0.32
N ARG A 116 10.65 38.46 1.59
CA ARG A 116 10.48 37.22 2.33
C ARG A 116 9.06 36.69 2.13
N LYS A 117 8.94 35.42 1.75
CA LYS A 117 7.66 34.74 1.62
C LYS A 117 7.32 34.13 2.97
N VAL A 118 6.43 34.78 3.71
CA VAL A 118 6.07 34.39 5.09
C VAL A 118 4.62 33.93 5.13
N PHE A 119 4.38 32.88 5.92
CA PHE A 119 3.06 32.35 6.23
C PHE A 119 2.97 31.96 7.70
N CYS A 120 1.76 31.75 8.20
CA CYS A 120 1.49 31.20 9.52
C CYS A 120 0.75 29.87 9.42
N ALA A 121 1.33 28.81 9.95
CA ALA A 121 0.69 27.52 10.18
C ALA A 121 1.08 27.03 11.59
N PRO A 122 0.25 27.28 12.62
CA PRO A 122 0.56 27.04 14.03
C PRO A 122 0.91 25.59 14.37
N ASP A 123 0.28 24.62 13.70
CA ASP A 123 0.52 23.17 13.92
C ASP A 123 1.95 22.76 13.53
N PHE A 124 2.60 23.57 12.70
CA PHE A 124 3.96 23.33 12.24
C PHE A 124 4.93 24.18 13.02
N ARG A 125 6.11 23.63 13.34
CA ARG A 125 7.18 24.40 13.96
C ARG A 125 7.60 25.57 13.06
N GLU A 126 8.02 26.69 13.65
CA GLU A 126 8.59 27.79 12.89
C GLU A 126 9.84 27.35 12.09
N GLY A 127 10.08 28.00 10.96
CA GLY A 127 11.24 27.75 10.10
C GLY A 127 10.93 27.76 8.61
N GLU A 128 11.90 27.38 7.78
CA GLU A 128 11.76 27.36 6.32
C GLU A 128 11.14 26.04 5.83
N TYR A 129 10.13 26.14 4.98
CA TYR A 129 9.40 25.04 4.37
C TYR A 129 9.49 25.10 2.85
N ILE A 130 9.53 23.92 2.24
CA ILE A 130 9.21 23.73 0.82
C ILE A 130 7.69 23.73 0.72
N VAL A 131 7.16 24.70 -0.01
CA VAL A 131 5.74 24.90 -0.27
C VAL A 131 5.47 24.61 -1.73
N PHE A 132 4.51 23.74 -2.01
CA PHE A 132 4.11 23.42 -3.37
C PHE A 132 2.63 23.07 -3.46
N CYS A 133 2.14 22.91 -4.69
CA CYS A 133 0.72 22.73 -4.92
C CYS A 133 0.43 21.72 -6.04
N ASN A 134 -0.59 20.87 -5.87
CA ASN A 134 -1.01 19.90 -6.90
C ASN A 134 -2.26 20.38 -7.66
N PRO A 135 -2.32 20.26 -9.00
CA PRO A 135 -1.21 19.90 -9.88
C PRO A 135 -0.16 21.02 -9.96
N MET A 136 1.12 20.64 -10.08
CA MET A 136 2.21 21.58 -10.38
C MET A 136 2.26 21.83 -11.89
N ARG A 137 2.25 23.09 -12.31
CA ARG A 137 2.29 23.50 -13.72
C ARG A 137 3.71 23.57 -14.25
N HIS A 138 4.63 23.99 -13.41
CA HIS A 138 6.07 24.08 -13.66
C HIS A 138 6.83 24.13 -12.33
N TRP A 139 8.16 24.19 -12.36
CA TRP A 139 8.98 24.22 -11.13
C TRP A 139 8.76 25.46 -10.25
N GLY A 140 8.16 26.53 -10.78
CA GLY A 140 7.84 27.75 -10.02
C GLY A 140 6.70 27.57 -9.02
N ASP A 141 5.91 26.51 -9.17
CA ASP A 141 4.89 26.10 -8.19
C ASP A 141 5.51 25.38 -6.98
N CYS A 142 6.83 25.26 -6.91
CA CYS A 142 7.57 24.77 -5.76
C CYS A 142 8.50 25.89 -5.24
N GLN A 143 8.29 26.33 -4.02
CA GLN A 143 8.87 27.55 -3.47
C GLN A 143 9.37 27.34 -2.04
N LEU A 144 10.27 28.22 -1.57
CA LEU A 144 10.72 28.25 -0.17
C LEU A 144 10.05 29.40 0.57
N TRP A 145 9.28 29.08 1.60
CA TRP A 145 8.57 30.05 2.44
C TRP A 145 8.93 29.82 3.91
N GLU A 146 8.77 30.85 4.74
CA GLU A 146 9.07 30.81 6.17
C GLU A 146 7.77 30.77 6.97
N ASN A 147 7.62 29.74 7.79
CA ASN A 147 6.55 29.66 8.78
C ASN A 147 6.92 30.54 9.99
N ARG A 148 6.04 31.48 10.32
CA ARG A 148 6.10 32.31 11.52
C ARG A 148 4.76 32.28 12.24
N HIS A 149 4.79 32.14 13.55
CA HIS A 149 3.60 32.14 14.39
C HIS A 149 3.19 33.57 14.72
N GLU A 150 2.77 34.31 13.70
CA GLU A 150 2.30 35.68 13.80
C GLU A 150 1.14 35.94 12.81
N GLY A 151 0.50 37.08 12.95
CA GLY A 151 -0.67 37.44 12.14
C GLY A 151 -1.99 37.02 12.78
N ASP A 152 -3.06 37.10 12.00
CA ASP A 152 -4.44 36.97 12.51
C ASP A 152 -4.81 35.51 12.81
N PHE A 153 -4.05 34.56 12.25
CA PHE A 153 -4.33 33.13 12.30
C PHE A 153 -3.36 32.32 13.19
N VAL A 154 -2.66 32.99 14.12
CA VAL A 154 -1.66 32.35 15.01
C VAL A 154 -2.23 31.24 15.91
N ASN A 155 -3.54 31.19 16.13
CA ASN A 155 -4.22 30.19 16.97
C ASN A 155 -5.15 29.27 16.16
N ALA A 156 -5.05 29.25 14.83
CA ALA A 156 -5.92 28.45 13.98
C ALA A 156 -5.20 27.18 13.51
N GLU A 157 -5.84 26.03 13.75
CA GLU A 157 -5.30 24.71 13.39
C GLU A 157 -5.79 24.27 12.00
N GLY A 158 -5.05 23.35 11.36
CA GLY A 158 -5.37 22.73 10.07
C GLY A 158 -5.18 23.63 8.85
N ILE A 159 -4.61 24.83 9.02
CA ILE A 159 -4.53 25.85 7.97
C ILE A 159 -3.12 26.38 7.73
N MET A 160 -2.96 27.02 6.58
CA MET A 160 -1.84 27.87 6.25
C MET A 160 -2.35 29.25 5.84
N ALA A 161 -2.05 30.24 6.67
CA ALA A 161 -2.44 31.62 6.44
C ALA A 161 -1.31 32.41 5.77
N ALA A 162 -1.60 33.08 4.65
CA ALA A 162 -0.62 33.90 3.92
C ALA A 162 -1.32 35.03 3.14
N PRO A 163 -0.60 36.10 2.76
CA PRO A 163 -1.18 37.18 1.96
C PRO A 163 -1.73 36.66 0.63
N ARG A 164 -2.87 37.19 0.19
CA ARG A 164 -3.58 36.69 -1.01
C ARG A 164 -2.70 36.70 -2.26
N LEU A 165 -1.91 37.76 -2.45
CA LEU A 165 -1.01 37.86 -3.61
C LEU A 165 0.12 36.82 -3.58
N LEU A 166 0.56 36.43 -2.39
CA LEU A 166 1.55 35.37 -2.22
C LEU A 166 0.94 34.00 -2.57
N LEU A 167 -0.28 33.71 -2.13
CA LEU A 167 -1.03 32.50 -2.52
C LEU A 167 -1.28 32.42 -4.04
N LEU A 168 -1.65 33.54 -4.66
CA LEU A 168 -1.83 33.61 -6.11
C LEU A 168 -0.53 33.32 -6.88
N SER A 169 0.63 33.58 -6.30
CA SER A 169 1.93 33.22 -6.91
C SER A 169 2.17 31.70 -6.98
N LEU A 170 1.44 30.90 -6.18
CA LEU A 170 1.36 29.43 -6.32
C LEU A 170 0.16 29.00 -7.19
N GLY A 171 -0.55 29.95 -7.81
CA GLY A 171 -1.80 29.66 -8.51
C GLY A 171 -2.90 29.16 -7.58
N ARG A 172 -2.87 29.52 -6.29
CA ARG A 172 -3.92 29.19 -5.30
C ARG A 172 -4.74 30.42 -4.94
N ASP A 173 -5.99 30.19 -4.57
CA ASP A 173 -6.82 31.19 -3.90
C ASP A 173 -7.28 30.66 -2.54
N THR A 174 -8.44 31.07 -2.04
CA THR A 174 -8.84 30.85 -0.64
C THR A 174 -10.29 30.35 -0.55
N ASP A 175 -10.77 29.66 -1.58
CA ASP A 175 -12.14 29.11 -1.64
C ASP A 175 -12.23 27.63 -1.23
N GLY A 176 -11.14 27.10 -0.64
CA GLY A 176 -11.01 25.69 -0.24
C GLY A 176 -9.72 25.03 -0.74
N ASP A 177 -8.85 25.80 -1.39
CA ASP A 177 -7.56 25.36 -1.89
C ASP A 177 -6.63 24.82 -0.78
N PHE A 178 -5.83 23.80 -1.13
CA PHE A 178 -4.82 23.22 -0.25
C PHE A 178 -3.41 23.44 -0.80
N VAL A 179 -2.45 23.61 0.10
CA VAL A 179 -1.00 23.62 -0.19
C VAL A 179 -0.34 22.46 0.49
N GLN A 180 0.74 21.99 -0.11
CA GLN A 180 1.60 20.98 0.46
C GLN A 180 2.80 21.59 1.17
N LEU A 181 3.10 21.10 2.38
CA LEU A 181 4.20 21.56 3.22
C LEU A 181 5.18 20.44 3.54
N ILE A 182 6.47 20.72 3.39
CA ILE A 182 7.57 19.87 3.85
C ILE A 182 8.64 20.75 4.49
N LYS A 183 9.16 20.37 5.66
CA LYS A 183 10.26 21.11 6.28
C LYS A 183 11.51 21.05 5.40
N SER A 184 12.04 22.20 5.00
CA SER A 184 13.14 22.29 4.03
C SER A 184 14.41 21.59 4.50
N SER A 185 14.67 21.59 5.81
CA SER A 185 15.83 20.94 6.43
C SER A 185 15.83 19.42 6.28
N ALA A 186 14.68 18.78 6.02
CA ALA A 186 14.61 17.36 5.75
C ALA A 186 15.15 17.01 4.35
N TYR A 187 15.20 17.98 3.43
CA TYR A 187 15.62 17.80 2.04
C TYR A 187 16.59 18.90 1.60
N PRO A 188 17.81 18.97 2.17
CA PRO A 188 18.75 20.07 1.93
C PRO A 188 19.14 20.23 0.45
N ALA A 189 19.33 19.12 -0.27
CA ALA A 189 19.65 19.17 -1.70
C ALA A 189 18.48 19.73 -2.54
N MET A 190 17.23 19.39 -2.18
CA MET A 190 16.04 19.93 -2.87
C MET A 190 15.86 21.41 -2.54
N ARG A 191 16.04 21.79 -1.27
CA ARG A 191 16.06 23.18 -0.82
C ARG A 191 17.06 24.00 -1.62
N GLU A 192 18.31 23.52 -1.76
CA GLU A 192 19.33 24.21 -2.55
C GLU A 192 18.95 24.33 -4.02
N ALA A 193 18.35 23.30 -4.61
CA ALA A 193 17.88 23.35 -6.00
C ALA A 193 16.77 24.40 -6.18
N ILE A 194 15.77 24.43 -5.30
CA ILE A 194 14.68 25.42 -5.34
C ILE A 194 15.20 26.84 -5.16
N ALA A 195 16.16 27.04 -4.25
CA ALA A 195 16.80 28.34 -4.04
C ALA A 195 17.58 28.85 -5.27
N ARG A 196 17.92 27.95 -6.21
CA ARG A 196 18.63 28.26 -7.47
C ARG A 196 17.73 28.19 -8.70
N PHE A 197 16.40 28.06 -8.54
CA PHE A 197 15.51 28.10 -9.71
C PHE A 197 15.68 29.42 -10.46
N ASP A 198 15.93 29.31 -11.77
CA ASP A 198 15.93 30.42 -12.70
C ASP A 198 14.54 31.07 -12.77
N GLU A 199 14.39 32.13 -13.59
CA GLU A 199 13.09 32.76 -13.81
C GLU A 199 12.07 31.73 -14.31
N SER A 200 11.11 31.41 -13.44
CA SER A 200 10.05 30.45 -13.73
C SER A 200 9.15 30.95 -14.87
N PRO A 201 8.52 30.03 -15.62
CA PRO A 201 7.44 30.36 -16.54
C PRO A 201 6.41 31.26 -15.86
N VAL A 202 5.93 32.26 -16.60
CA VAL A 202 4.83 33.12 -16.14
C VAL A 202 3.55 32.52 -16.68
N VAL A 203 2.70 32.04 -15.77
CA VAL A 203 1.36 31.56 -16.09
C VAL A 203 0.36 32.62 -15.68
N GLU A 204 -0.44 33.09 -16.63
CA GLU A 204 -1.46 34.10 -16.39
C GLU A 204 -2.78 33.42 -16.00
N LYS A 205 -3.35 33.80 -14.85
CA LYS A 205 -4.73 33.43 -14.46
C LYS A 205 -5.69 34.33 -15.21
N LEU A 206 -6.19 33.84 -16.35
CA LEU A 206 -7.13 34.57 -17.20
C LEU A 206 -8.47 34.84 -16.46
N PRO A 207 -9.16 35.96 -16.76
CA PRO A 207 -10.48 36.23 -16.19
C PRO A 207 -11.49 35.14 -16.56
N LYS A 208 -12.50 34.87 -15.74
CA LYS A 208 -13.50 33.84 -16.07
C LYS A 208 -14.41 34.32 -17.20
N VAL A 209 -14.55 33.53 -18.27
CA VAL A 209 -15.50 33.84 -19.37
C VAL A 209 -16.77 33.02 -19.17
N PRO A 210 -17.97 33.65 -19.24
CA PRO A 210 -19.23 32.93 -19.10
C PRO A 210 -19.37 31.80 -20.12
N LEU A 211 -19.82 30.64 -19.64
CA LEU A 211 -20.23 29.52 -20.49
C LEU A 211 -21.41 29.95 -21.38
N LYS A 212 -21.42 29.46 -22.62
CA LYS A 212 -22.48 29.72 -23.60
C LYS A 212 -23.25 28.43 -23.86
N GLY A 213 -24.54 28.57 -24.19
CA GLY A 213 -25.41 27.46 -24.52
C GLY A 213 -26.37 27.06 -23.39
N ASP A 214 -27.16 26.04 -23.65
CA ASP A 214 -28.05 25.43 -22.65
C ASP A 214 -27.31 24.42 -21.74
N LEU A 215 -27.99 23.89 -20.73
CA LEU A 215 -27.40 22.94 -19.79
C LEU A 215 -26.86 21.67 -20.49
N ARG A 216 -27.50 21.24 -21.58
CA ARG A 216 -27.09 20.06 -22.34
C ARG A 216 -25.81 20.34 -23.11
N GLU A 217 -25.71 21.49 -23.76
CA GLU A 217 -24.50 21.92 -24.48
C GLU A 217 -23.32 22.09 -23.53
N VAL A 218 -23.55 22.70 -22.37
CA VAL A 218 -22.54 22.82 -21.30
C VAL A 218 -22.11 21.45 -20.78
N ALA A 219 -23.05 20.54 -20.54
CA ALA A 219 -22.75 19.18 -20.07
C ALA A 219 -21.93 18.39 -21.10
N ILE A 220 -22.27 18.48 -22.39
CA ILE A 220 -21.49 17.86 -23.47
C ILE A 220 -20.09 18.47 -23.55
N GLY A 221 -19.97 19.80 -23.49
CA GLY A 221 -18.68 20.49 -23.49
C GLY A 221 -17.79 20.10 -22.32
N SER A 222 -18.38 19.86 -21.15
CA SER A 222 -17.67 19.47 -19.92
C SER A 222 -17.09 18.05 -19.96
N MET A 223 -17.51 17.19 -20.92
CA MET A 223 -16.96 15.84 -21.07
C MET A 223 -15.60 15.83 -21.77
N ASN A 224 -15.16 16.94 -22.37
CA ASN A 224 -13.85 17.04 -23.02
C ASN A 224 -12.75 17.36 -21.99
N ASP A 225 -12.15 16.35 -21.38
CA ASP A 225 -11.03 16.54 -20.45
C ASP A 225 -9.69 16.64 -21.19
N LEU A 226 -9.24 17.87 -21.43
CA LEU A 226 -7.90 18.14 -21.95
C LEU A 226 -6.82 18.18 -20.85
N THR A 227 -7.20 18.17 -19.56
CA THR A 227 -6.24 18.24 -18.44
C THR A 227 -5.27 17.07 -18.50
N GLY A 228 -5.78 15.85 -18.67
CA GLY A 228 -4.95 14.64 -18.80
C GLY A 228 -4.04 14.68 -20.04
N VAL A 229 -4.50 15.26 -21.15
CA VAL A 229 -3.72 15.40 -22.39
C VAL A 229 -2.57 16.37 -22.18
N VAL A 230 -2.84 17.57 -21.67
CA VAL A 230 -1.81 18.60 -21.44
C VAL A 230 -0.78 18.11 -20.40
N ALA A 231 -1.24 17.50 -19.30
CA ALA A 231 -0.35 16.92 -18.28
C ALA A 231 0.56 15.82 -18.85
N SER A 232 0.04 14.96 -19.73
CA SER A 232 0.83 13.94 -20.41
C SER A 232 1.91 14.55 -21.32
N LEU A 233 1.57 15.59 -22.08
CA LEU A 233 2.53 16.31 -22.94
C LEU A 233 3.63 17.00 -22.11
N LEU A 234 3.28 17.59 -20.96
CA LEU A 234 4.26 18.14 -20.01
C LEU A 234 5.23 17.07 -19.51
N GLY A 235 4.69 15.91 -19.12
CA GLY A 235 5.49 14.77 -18.68
C GLY A 235 6.46 14.29 -19.77
N ARG A 236 5.98 14.14 -21.01
CA ARG A 236 6.79 13.73 -22.17
C ARG A 236 7.88 14.74 -22.50
N ALA A 237 7.56 16.04 -22.53
CA ALA A 237 8.52 17.10 -22.80
C ALA A 237 9.65 17.13 -21.77
N ARG A 238 9.30 17.01 -20.48
CA ARG A 238 10.28 16.98 -19.38
C ARG A 238 11.09 15.68 -19.37
N GLY A 239 10.46 14.54 -19.64
CA GLY A 239 11.15 13.25 -19.75
C GLY A 239 12.21 13.24 -20.85
N ALA A 240 11.93 13.93 -21.97
CA ALA A 240 12.88 14.09 -23.07
C ALA A 240 13.86 15.26 -22.90
N GLY A 241 13.73 16.08 -21.86
CA GLY A 241 14.60 17.25 -21.62
C GLY A 241 14.44 18.37 -22.66
N VAL A 242 13.26 18.49 -23.26
CA VAL A 242 12.96 19.47 -24.33
C VAL A 242 11.98 20.56 -23.88
N GLU A 243 11.71 20.68 -22.58
CA GLU A 243 10.76 21.65 -22.04
C GLU A 243 11.12 23.11 -22.39
N TYR A 244 12.40 23.40 -22.57
CA TYR A 244 12.91 24.72 -22.99
C TYR A 244 13.00 24.90 -24.51
N HIS A 245 12.72 23.87 -25.30
CA HIS A 245 12.77 23.96 -26.75
C HIS A 245 11.72 24.96 -27.25
N ILE A 246 12.10 25.80 -28.21
CA ILE A 246 11.23 26.81 -28.79
C ILE A 246 10.57 26.22 -30.03
N LEU A 247 9.24 26.25 -30.06
CA LEU A 247 8.44 25.87 -31.21
C LEU A 247 7.68 27.08 -31.75
N GLU A 248 7.40 27.04 -33.05
CA GLU A 248 6.50 27.98 -33.71
C GLU A 248 5.05 27.48 -33.54
N ILE A 249 4.38 27.98 -32.51
CA ILE A 249 3.05 27.54 -32.07
C ILE A 249 2.00 28.55 -32.54
N PRO A 250 0.96 28.15 -33.30
CA PRO A 250 -0.14 29.04 -33.67
C PRO A 250 -0.95 29.40 -32.42
N ASN A 251 -1.27 30.67 -32.23
CA ASN A 251 -2.21 31.13 -31.21
C ASN A 251 -3.68 30.82 -31.63
N LEU A 252 -4.66 31.17 -30.80
CA LEU A 252 -6.08 30.91 -31.08
C LEU A 252 -6.60 31.63 -32.34
N GLN A 253 -5.90 32.65 -32.85
CA GLN A 253 -6.21 33.33 -34.11
C GLN A 253 -5.43 32.74 -35.31
N GLY A 254 -4.67 31.67 -35.09
CA GLY A 254 -3.85 31.00 -36.12
C GLY A 254 -2.53 31.71 -36.44
N LYS A 255 -2.21 32.82 -35.75
CA LYS A 255 -0.92 33.49 -35.92
C LYS A 255 0.15 32.70 -35.18
N LYS A 256 1.22 32.37 -35.89
CA LYS A 256 2.35 31.62 -35.36
C LYS A 256 3.25 32.49 -34.49
N GLU A 257 3.58 31.97 -33.31
CA GLU A 257 4.40 32.63 -32.29
C GLU A 257 5.46 31.67 -31.76
N GLU A 258 6.68 32.16 -31.58
CA GLU A 258 7.74 31.39 -30.93
C GLU A 258 7.48 31.30 -29.44
N ARG A 259 7.31 30.09 -28.92
CA ARG A 259 7.10 29.83 -27.49
C ARG A 259 7.92 28.64 -27.05
N ARG A 260 8.48 28.69 -25.83
CA ARG A 260 9.04 27.51 -25.19
C ARG A 260 7.91 26.52 -24.91
N ILE A 261 8.16 25.23 -25.08
CA ILE A 261 7.17 24.17 -24.82
C ILE A 261 6.58 24.31 -23.41
N ILE A 262 7.42 24.56 -22.39
CA ILE A 262 6.98 24.70 -21.01
C ILE A 262 6.03 25.89 -20.83
N ASP A 263 6.33 27.06 -21.36
CA ASP A 263 5.47 28.25 -21.19
C ASP A 263 4.10 28.02 -21.80
N PHE A 264 4.06 27.41 -22.99
CA PHE A 264 2.81 27.10 -23.67
C PHE A 264 2.01 26.06 -22.89
N LEU A 265 2.61 24.91 -22.56
CA LEU A 265 1.88 23.83 -21.89
C LEU A 265 1.46 24.18 -20.46
N SER A 266 2.26 24.95 -19.71
CA SER A 266 1.88 25.42 -18.38
C SER A 266 0.66 26.36 -18.43
N GLN A 267 0.58 27.23 -19.45
CA GLN A 267 -0.61 28.06 -19.68
C GLN A 267 -1.83 27.23 -20.09
N GLU A 268 -1.66 26.26 -20.99
CA GLU A 268 -2.75 25.37 -21.41
C GLU A 268 -3.28 24.52 -20.24
N LEU A 269 -2.41 24.10 -19.32
CA LEU A 269 -2.83 23.35 -18.14
C LEU A 269 -3.70 24.22 -17.22
N GLN A 270 -3.33 25.49 -17.04
CA GLN A 270 -4.15 26.45 -16.27
C GLN A 270 -5.54 26.65 -16.91
N ILE A 271 -5.61 26.73 -18.23
CA ILE A 271 -6.89 26.84 -18.94
C ILE A 271 -7.71 25.56 -18.78
N ALA A 272 -7.07 24.39 -18.89
CA ALA A 272 -7.75 23.10 -18.81
C ALA A 272 -8.37 22.85 -17.42
N VAL A 273 -7.65 23.17 -16.33
CA VAL A 273 -8.21 23.03 -14.96
C VAL A 273 -9.38 23.98 -14.68
N ASP A 274 -9.45 25.09 -15.41
CA ASP A 274 -10.53 26.07 -15.29
C ASP A 274 -11.66 25.88 -16.32
N SER A 275 -11.59 24.86 -17.19
CA SER A 275 -12.49 24.65 -18.33
C SER A 275 -13.97 24.49 -17.95
N ILE A 276 -14.27 23.89 -16.80
CA ILE A 276 -15.66 23.72 -16.32
C ILE A 276 -16.24 25.03 -15.80
N LYS A 277 -15.41 25.99 -15.38
CA LYS A 277 -15.83 27.28 -14.81
C LYS A 277 -15.53 28.48 -15.70
N SER A 278 -15.00 28.24 -16.91
CA SER A 278 -14.60 29.28 -17.85
C SER A 278 -14.68 28.78 -19.29
N ALA A 279 -15.28 29.58 -20.17
CA ALA A 279 -15.38 29.27 -21.60
C ALA A 279 -14.09 29.54 -22.40
N TYR A 280 -12.95 29.76 -21.75
CA TYR A 280 -11.68 29.90 -22.46
C TYR A 280 -11.28 28.55 -23.07
N PRO A 281 -11.15 28.45 -24.41
CA PRO A 281 -10.79 27.19 -25.05
C PRO A 281 -9.29 26.95 -24.96
N ASN A 282 -8.90 25.71 -24.71
CA ASN A 282 -7.53 25.26 -24.93
C ASN A 282 -7.15 25.38 -26.41
N ASN A 283 -5.88 25.68 -26.68
CA ASN A 283 -5.32 25.78 -28.01
C ASN A 283 -4.96 24.40 -28.58
N THR A 284 -5.97 23.66 -29.05
CA THR A 284 -5.82 22.30 -29.60
C THR A 284 -4.84 22.22 -30.76
N THR A 285 -4.81 23.22 -31.64
CA THR A 285 -3.85 23.27 -32.76
C THR A 285 -2.42 23.41 -32.27
N GLY A 286 -2.19 24.23 -31.24
CA GLY A 286 -0.89 24.33 -30.59
C GLY A 286 -0.48 23.03 -29.87
N LEU A 287 -1.42 22.38 -29.18
CA LEU A 287 -1.18 21.07 -28.56
C LEU A 287 -0.79 20.01 -29.59
N ASP A 288 -1.40 20.02 -30.78
CA ASP A 288 -1.04 19.12 -31.88
C ASP A 288 0.37 19.39 -32.42
N VAL A 289 0.82 20.66 -32.46
CA VAL A 289 2.20 20.99 -32.85
C VAL A 289 3.20 20.41 -31.85
N VAL A 290 2.95 20.60 -30.55
CA VAL A 290 3.81 20.03 -29.49
C VAL A 290 3.79 18.51 -29.55
N LYS A 291 2.61 17.89 -29.67
CA LYS A 291 2.47 16.44 -29.78
C LYS A 291 3.25 15.88 -30.97
N LYS A 292 3.10 16.47 -32.17
CA LYS A 292 3.83 16.04 -33.38
C LYS A 292 5.34 16.15 -33.19
N TYR A 293 5.83 17.22 -32.56
CA TYR A 293 7.24 17.36 -32.24
C TYR A 293 7.71 16.25 -31.29
N LEU A 294 6.99 16.00 -30.20
CA LEU A 294 7.31 14.96 -29.22
C LEU A 294 7.26 13.55 -29.85
N ASP A 295 6.31 13.28 -30.73
CA ASP A 295 6.20 12.02 -31.48
C ASP A 295 7.37 11.85 -32.45
N MET A 296 7.78 12.92 -33.15
CA MET A 296 8.91 12.92 -34.08
C MET A 296 10.23 12.57 -33.37
N ILE A 297 10.48 13.14 -32.20
CA ILE A 297 11.68 12.84 -31.39
C ILE A 297 11.55 11.57 -30.56
N LYS A 298 10.40 10.87 -30.65
CA LYS A 298 10.08 9.67 -29.86
C LYS A 298 10.21 9.91 -28.35
N ALA A 299 9.79 11.08 -27.89
CA ALA A 299 9.71 11.41 -26.47
C ALA A 299 8.63 10.54 -25.82
N ASP A 300 9.04 9.44 -25.21
CA ASP A 300 8.17 8.47 -24.56
C ASP A 300 8.53 8.33 -23.07
N ILE A 301 7.51 8.05 -22.25
CA ILE A 301 7.61 7.88 -20.80
C ILE A 301 6.80 6.66 -20.38
N PRO A 302 7.30 5.44 -20.68
CA PRO A 302 6.52 4.21 -20.53
C PRO A 302 6.04 3.96 -19.10
N TRP A 303 6.80 4.41 -18.10
CA TRP A 303 6.41 4.30 -16.69
C TRP A 303 5.07 4.97 -16.37
N LEU A 304 4.66 6.01 -17.11
CA LEU A 304 3.43 6.75 -16.81
C LEU A 304 2.16 5.91 -17.03
N SER A 305 2.10 5.19 -18.16
CA SER A 305 1.02 4.23 -18.43
C SER A 305 1.22 2.97 -17.60
N ASP A 306 2.46 2.53 -17.42
CA ASP A 306 2.77 1.28 -16.73
C ASP A 306 2.46 1.32 -15.23
N PHE A 307 2.48 2.49 -14.60
CA PHE A 307 1.98 2.69 -13.23
C PHE A 307 0.49 2.36 -13.05
N LYS A 308 -0.28 2.25 -14.13
CA LYS A 308 -1.68 1.81 -14.12
C LYS A 308 -1.82 0.33 -14.47
N ASN A 309 -0.74 -0.34 -14.89
CA ASN A 309 -0.76 -1.74 -15.26
C ASN A 309 -0.80 -2.61 -13.98
N PRO A 310 -1.79 -3.51 -13.83
CA PRO A 310 -1.89 -4.41 -12.66
C PRO A 310 -0.68 -5.33 -12.44
N ASP A 311 0.14 -5.56 -13.46
CA ASP A 311 1.32 -6.42 -13.40
C ASP A 311 2.59 -5.69 -12.92
N CYS A 312 2.59 -4.35 -13.02
CA CYS A 312 3.70 -3.49 -12.62
C CYS A 312 3.99 -3.63 -11.12
N TYR A 313 5.22 -3.99 -10.78
CA TYR A 313 5.71 -4.36 -9.46
C TYR A 313 5.00 -5.53 -8.77
N LYS A 314 4.11 -6.24 -9.48
CA LYS A 314 3.45 -7.47 -9.01
C LYS A 314 4.16 -8.71 -9.51
N ILE A 315 4.39 -8.78 -10.81
CA ILE A 315 5.03 -9.92 -11.47
C ILE A 315 6.22 -9.51 -12.34
N ARG A 316 6.35 -8.22 -12.67
CA ARG A 316 7.48 -7.63 -13.38
C ARG A 316 7.80 -6.24 -12.85
N SER A 317 9.01 -5.76 -13.08
CA SER A 317 9.39 -4.38 -12.76
C SER A 317 8.64 -3.37 -13.65
N CYS A 318 8.64 -2.11 -13.24
CA CYS A 318 8.05 -1.03 -14.04
C CYS A 318 8.86 -0.77 -15.32
N GLU A 319 8.18 -0.51 -16.43
CA GLU A 319 8.81 -0.16 -17.70
C GLU A 319 9.48 1.21 -17.64
N VAL A 320 10.74 1.28 -18.06
CA VAL A 320 11.52 2.52 -18.10
C VAL A 320 12.55 2.47 -19.21
N ILE A 321 12.76 3.60 -19.90
CA ILE A 321 13.75 3.70 -20.97
C ILE A 321 15.17 3.65 -20.36
N ALA A 322 15.99 2.70 -20.81
CA ALA A 322 17.32 2.43 -20.27
C ALA A 322 18.26 3.64 -20.28
N GLU A 323 18.16 4.50 -21.30
CA GLU A 323 19.00 5.71 -21.46
C GLU A 323 18.39 6.97 -20.84
N ALA A 324 17.14 6.94 -20.35
CA ALA A 324 16.49 8.14 -19.81
C ALA A 324 17.21 8.70 -18.58
N THR A 325 17.54 9.99 -18.62
CA THR A 325 18.28 10.68 -17.56
C THR A 325 17.42 11.60 -16.71
N ASP A 326 16.11 11.70 -16.98
CA ASP A 326 15.20 12.50 -16.18
C ASP A 326 15.06 11.94 -14.75
N THR A 327 14.59 12.80 -13.84
CA THR A 327 14.55 12.49 -12.41
C THR A 327 13.64 11.32 -12.09
N ILE A 328 12.47 11.22 -12.75
CA ILE A 328 11.50 10.16 -12.47
C ILE A 328 11.97 8.84 -13.06
N SER A 329 12.50 8.84 -14.28
CA SER A 329 13.08 7.62 -14.86
C SER A 329 14.27 7.11 -14.02
N ARG A 330 15.11 7.99 -13.47
CA ARG A 330 16.18 7.59 -12.53
C ARG A 330 15.63 6.97 -11.24
N LEU A 331 14.54 7.54 -10.71
CA LEU A 331 13.86 6.98 -9.53
C LEU A 331 13.32 5.58 -9.83
N VAL A 332 12.58 5.41 -10.93
CA VAL A 332 12.04 4.11 -11.37
C VAL A 332 13.16 3.09 -11.58
N LYS A 333 14.27 3.46 -12.24
CA LYS A 333 15.45 2.60 -12.41
C LYS A 333 16.05 2.17 -11.09
N THR A 334 16.18 3.10 -10.15
CA THR A 334 16.71 2.81 -8.82
C THR A 334 15.82 1.81 -8.12
N VAL A 335 14.50 2.03 -8.09
CA VAL A 335 13.54 1.10 -7.49
C VAL A 335 13.59 -0.27 -8.18
N ASN A 336 13.61 -0.30 -9.52
CA ASN A 336 13.72 -1.53 -10.31
C ASN A 336 14.97 -2.34 -9.97
N SER A 337 16.10 -1.68 -9.63
CA SER A 337 17.34 -2.38 -9.27
C SER A 337 17.28 -3.14 -7.94
N TYR A 338 16.36 -2.76 -7.06
CA TYR A 338 16.09 -3.47 -5.79
C TYR A 338 14.88 -4.39 -5.87
N TRP A 339 13.99 -4.18 -6.85
CA TRP A 339 12.77 -4.95 -6.98
C TRP A 339 13.04 -6.34 -7.55
N THR A 340 12.33 -7.34 -7.02
CA THR A 340 12.21 -8.69 -7.59
C THR A 340 10.71 -9.07 -7.58
N ALA A 341 10.23 -10.06 -8.36
CA ALA A 341 8.81 -10.55 -8.41
C ALA A 341 8.32 -11.50 -7.27
N PRO A 342 7.64 -11.05 -6.19
CA PRO A 342 7.55 -11.81 -4.92
C PRO A 342 7.14 -13.28 -5.06
N ASP A 343 8.02 -14.20 -4.64
CA ASP A 343 7.72 -15.65 -4.63
C ASP A 343 7.06 -16.08 -3.31
N LEU A 344 6.03 -15.34 -2.91
CA LEU A 344 5.14 -15.77 -1.83
C LEU A 344 4.15 -16.78 -2.40
N GLN A 345 4.57 -18.03 -2.57
CA GLN A 345 3.68 -19.09 -3.03
C GLN A 345 2.54 -19.27 -2.02
N VAL A 346 1.29 -19.30 -2.51
CA VAL A 346 0.14 -19.68 -1.70
C VAL A 346 0.21 -21.20 -1.53
N ALA A 347 1.03 -21.64 -0.58
CA ALA A 347 1.29 -23.07 -0.33
C ALA A 347 0.20 -23.74 0.52
N SER A 348 -0.84 -23.00 0.92
CA SER A 348 -1.99 -23.53 1.67
C SER A 348 -3.33 -23.19 1.03
N LYS A 349 -4.32 -24.04 1.31
CA LYS A 349 -5.71 -23.86 0.88
C LYS A 349 -6.54 -23.29 2.03
N PRO A 350 -7.68 -22.61 1.75
CA PRO A 350 -8.57 -22.14 2.80
C PRO A 350 -8.94 -23.24 3.79
N ARG A 351 -9.19 -24.45 3.30
CA ARG A 351 -9.51 -25.62 4.13
C ARG A 351 -8.53 -25.93 5.26
N ASN A 352 -7.25 -25.60 5.09
CA ASN A 352 -6.24 -25.79 6.14
C ASN A 352 -6.49 -24.90 7.37
N TYR A 353 -7.31 -23.86 7.23
CA TYR A 353 -7.58 -22.86 8.27
C TYR A 353 -8.94 -23.03 8.95
N ARG A 354 -9.74 -24.02 8.52
CA ARG A 354 -11.09 -24.27 9.05
C ARG A 354 -11.10 -24.40 10.58
N ASP A 355 -10.10 -25.09 11.13
CA ASP A 355 -10.01 -25.42 12.56
C ASP A 355 -8.90 -24.62 13.28
N VAL A 356 -8.43 -23.53 12.65
CA VAL A 356 -7.36 -22.67 13.20
C VAL A 356 -7.91 -21.69 14.24
N LEU A 357 -8.98 -20.97 13.89
CA LEU A 357 -9.71 -20.08 14.81
C LEU A 357 -11.09 -20.66 15.11
N PHE A 358 -11.62 -20.35 16.30
CA PHE A 358 -12.98 -20.72 16.73
C PHE A 358 -13.27 -22.25 16.65
N ASN A 359 -12.26 -23.07 16.90
CA ASN A 359 -12.38 -24.53 16.77
C ASN A 359 -13.13 -25.19 17.92
N ASP A 360 -13.15 -24.54 19.08
CA ASP A 360 -13.79 -24.94 20.33
C ASP A 360 -15.21 -24.40 20.48
N VAL A 361 -15.61 -23.46 19.62
CA VAL A 361 -16.93 -22.84 19.62
C VAL A 361 -17.97 -23.81 19.04
N SER A 362 -19.07 -24.04 19.77
CA SER A 362 -20.21 -24.82 19.25
C SER A 362 -21.03 -23.98 18.26
N VAL A 363 -21.43 -24.57 17.14
CA VAL A 363 -22.26 -23.93 16.11
C VAL A 363 -23.48 -24.79 15.80
N ASP A 364 -24.61 -24.15 15.55
CA ASP A 364 -25.85 -24.81 15.15
C ASP A 364 -25.91 -25.01 13.63
N ASP A 365 -26.58 -26.09 13.19
CA ASP A 365 -26.76 -26.40 11.76
C ASP A 365 -27.49 -25.27 11.01
N PHE A 366 -28.42 -24.57 11.66
CA PHE A 366 -29.09 -23.41 11.09
C PHE A 366 -28.10 -22.29 10.74
N GLN A 367 -27.12 -22.01 11.62
CA GLN A 367 -26.13 -20.98 11.37
C GLN A 367 -25.22 -21.37 10.21
N MET A 368 -24.84 -22.65 10.11
CA MET A 368 -24.05 -23.19 9.00
C MET A 368 -24.77 -23.05 7.66
N ASP A 369 -26.06 -23.42 7.60
CA ASP A 369 -26.88 -23.27 6.41
C ASP A 369 -27.05 -21.80 6.00
N TYR A 370 -27.31 -20.93 6.99
CA TYR A 370 -27.45 -19.50 6.78
C TYR A 370 -26.16 -18.90 6.21
N ALA A 371 -25.02 -19.15 6.86
CA ALA A 371 -23.71 -18.67 6.41
C ALA A 371 -23.37 -19.18 5.00
N MET A 372 -23.73 -20.43 4.66
CA MET A 372 -23.51 -21.01 3.35
C MET A 372 -24.35 -20.31 2.26
N ASN A 373 -25.59 -19.94 2.57
CA ASN A 373 -26.44 -19.18 1.65
C ASN A 373 -25.89 -17.77 1.40
N ILE A 374 -25.48 -17.06 2.45
CA ILE A 374 -24.86 -15.74 2.31
C ILE A 374 -23.57 -15.81 1.48
N ARG A 375 -22.73 -16.83 1.73
CA ARG A 375 -21.51 -17.05 0.94
C ARG A 375 -21.78 -17.29 -0.54
N LYS A 376 -22.80 -18.09 -0.87
CA LYS A 376 -23.20 -18.33 -2.27
C LYS A 376 -23.67 -17.04 -2.93
N LEU A 377 -24.52 -16.26 -2.26
CA LEU A 377 -25.02 -14.98 -2.76
C LEU A 377 -23.87 -14.00 -3.02
N TYR A 378 -22.98 -13.82 -2.04
CA TYR A 378 -21.81 -12.96 -2.17
C TYR A 378 -20.93 -13.36 -3.37
N ARG A 379 -20.65 -14.67 -3.53
CA ARG A 379 -19.83 -15.18 -4.65
C ARG A 379 -20.46 -14.91 -6.01
N GLN A 380 -21.79 -14.98 -6.12
CA GLN A 380 -22.50 -14.68 -7.36
C GLN A 380 -22.41 -13.18 -7.68
N GLN A 381 -22.69 -12.33 -6.69
CA GLN A 381 -22.67 -10.87 -6.85
C GLN A 381 -21.28 -10.35 -7.18
N ILE A 382 -20.24 -10.83 -6.48
CA ILE A 382 -18.86 -10.37 -6.72
C ILE A 382 -18.36 -10.83 -8.09
N ALA A 383 -18.74 -12.02 -8.55
CA ALA A 383 -18.39 -12.50 -9.89
C ALA A 383 -19.02 -11.63 -10.99
N GLN A 384 -20.27 -11.20 -10.80
CA GLN A 384 -20.93 -10.26 -11.71
C GLN A 384 -20.25 -8.88 -11.70
N ALA A 385 -19.91 -8.38 -10.52
CA ALA A 385 -19.22 -7.10 -10.37
C ALA A 385 -17.82 -7.09 -11.00
N VAL A 386 -17.08 -8.21 -10.94
CA VAL A 386 -15.78 -8.35 -11.61
C VAL A 386 -15.94 -8.34 -13.13
N ARG A 387 -16.93 -9.06 -13.69
CA ARG A 387 -17.20 -9.00 -15.13
C ARG A 387 -17.55 -7.58 -15.59
N TRP A 388 -18.37 -6.87 -14.82
CA TRP A 388 -18.69 -5.47 -15.08
C TRP A 388 -17.44 -4.60 -15.15
N LYS A 389 -16.52 -4.76 -14.18
CA LYS A 389 -15.24 -4.04 -14.17
C LYS A 389 -14.44 -4.29 -15.44
N ASP A 390 -14.34 -5.56 -15.85
CA ASP A 390 -13.58 -5.94 -17.04
C ASP A 390 -14.21 -5.39 -18.33
N GLU A 391 -15.53 -5.26 -18.37
CA GLU A 391 -16.31 -4.70 -19.49
C GLU A 391 -16.33 -3.16 -19.53
N ASN A 392 -16.06 -2.48 -18.40
CA ASN A 392 -16.19 -1.02 -18.25
C ASN A 392 -14.87 -0.36 -17.83
N GLU A 393 -13.78 -0.69 -18.54
CA GLU A 393 -12.47 -0.05 -18.41
C GLU A 393 -11.91 0.02 -16.97
N GLY A 394 -12.22 -0.97 -16.15
CA GLY A 394 -11.74 -1.02 -14.76
C GLY A 394 -12.62 -0.30 -13.75
N ASP A 395 -13.84 0.11 -14.10
CA ASP A 395 -14.80 0.69 -13.15
C ASP A 395 -15.10 -0.29 -12.00
N THR A 396 -14.77 0.14 -10.77
CA THR A 396 -14.91 -0.67 -9.56
C THR A 396 -16.19 -0.39 -8.77
N THR A 397 -17.08 0.44 -9.29
CA THR A 397 -18.30 0.88 -8.58
C THR A 397 -19.17 -0.29 -8.13
N GLN A 398 -19.42 -1.27 -9.00
CA GLN A 398 -20.21 -2.47 -8.67
C GLN A 398 -19.54 -3.32 -7.58
N ILE A 399 -18.20 -3.43 -7.60
CA ILE A 399 -17.46 -4.17 -6.57
C ILE A 399 -17.62 -3.50 -5.21
N ARG A 400 -17.58 -2.15 -5.17
CA ARG A 400 -17.79 -1.37 -3.93
C ARG A 400 -19.21 -1.55 -3.39
N GLN A 401 -20.23 -1.49 -4.24
CA GLN A 401 -21.62 -1.71 -3.83
C GLN A 401 -21.85 -3.11 -3.24
N VAL A 402 -21.24 -4.14 -3.83
CA VAL A 402 -21.31 -5.50 -3.26
C VAL A 402 -20.61 -5.58 -1.91
N ALA A 403 -19.46 -4.91 -1.74
CA ALA A 403 -18.74 -4.89 -0.48
C ALA A 403 -19.52 -4.14 0.63
N GLU A 404 -20.07 -2.97 0.32
CA GLU A 404 -20.87 -2.17 1.26
C GLU A 404 -22.15 -2.89 1.67
N SER A 405 -22.90 -3.43 0.70
CA SER A 405 -24.11 -4.20 0.99
C SER A 405 -23.79 -5.45 1.83
N THR A 406 -22.64 -6.10 1.58
CA THR A 406 -22.19 -7.24 2.38
C THR A 406 -21.90 -6.81 3.82
N LYS A 407 -21.13 -5.74 4.04
CA LYS A 407 -20.85 -5.21 5.39
C LYS A 407 -22.13 -4.88 6.15
N ALA A 408 -23.10 -4.28 5.47
CA ALA A 408 -24.41 -3.93 6.05
C ALA A 408 -25.24 -5.15 6.49
N MET A 409 -24.88 -6.36 6.09
CA MET A 409 -25.56 -7.57 6.58
C MET A 409 -25.12 -7.97 7.99
N LYS A 410 -23.97 -7.52 8.51
CA LYS A 410 -23.46 -7.96 9.82
C LYS A 410 -24.49 -7.77 10.95
N PRO A 411 -25.12 -6.59 11.12
CA PRO A 411 -26.13 -6.41 12.17
C PRO A 411 -27.34 -7.34 11.99
N ILE A 412 -27.79 -7.53 10.74
CA ILE A 412 -28.91 -8.43 10.40
C ILE A 412 -28.58 -9.88 10.77
N ILE A 413 -27.35 -10.32 10.50
CA ILE A 413 -26.88 -11.66 10.88
C ILE A 413 -26.93 -11.82 12.40
N LEU A 414 -26.41 -10.85 13.16
CA LEU A 414 -26.37 -10.91 14.61
C LEU A 414 -27.76 -10.89 15.27
N GLU A 415 -28.75 -10.27 14.62
CA GLU A 415 -30.15 -10.26 15.07
C GLU A 415 -30.95 -11.50 14.62
N THR A 416 -30.37 -12.35 13.77
CA THR A 416 -31.06 -13.55 13.25
C THR A 416 -31.18 -14.60 14.36
N LYS A 417 -32.43 -15.00 14.64
CA LYS A 417 -32.79 -15.98 15.66
C LYS A 417 -32.74 -17.41 15.14
N GLY A 418 -32.39 -18.35 16.01
CA GLY A 418 -32.44 -19.78 15.73
C GLY A 418 -33.86 -20.33 15.63
N LYS A 419 -33.98 -21.63 15.30
CA LYS A 419 -35.27 -22.33 15.17
C LYS A 419 -36.09 -22.31 16.47
N ASN A 420 -35.43 -22.17 17.62
CA ASN A 420 -36.04 -22.06 18.94
C ASN A 420 -36.45 -20.62 19.33
N GLY A 421 -36.16 -19.62 18.48
CA GLY A 421 -36.47 -18.22 18.73
C GLY A 421 -35.44 -17.46 19.58
N GLU A 422 -34.33 -18.10 19.95
CA GLU A 422 -33.24 -17.48 20.72
C GLU A 422 -32.19 -16.87 19.79
N LEU A 423 -31.46 -15.86 20.29
CA LEU A 423 -30.32 -15.28 19.59
C LEU A 423 -29.07 -16.12 19.82
N PHE A 424 -28.25 -16.27 18.79
CA PHE A 424 -26.92 -16.84 18.93
C PHE A 424 -25.92 -15.78 19.40
N SER A 425 -24.84 -16.22 20.03
CA SER A 425 -23.73 -15.31 20.35
C SER A 425 -23.00 -14.86 19.08
N THR A 426 -22.39 -13.68 19.13
CA THR A 426 -21.51 -13.17 18.07
C THR A 426 -20.42 -14.18 17.73
N GLU A 427 -19.77 -14.76 18.75
CA GLU A 427 -18.70 -15.75 18.59
C GLU A 427 -19.16 -17.00 17.81
N SER A 428 -20.37 -17.49 18.09
CA SER A 428 -20.96 -18.62 17.36
C SER A 428 -21.26 -18.29 15.89
N TRP A 429 -21.74 -17.07 15.62
CA TRP A 429 -21.90 -16.57 14.24
C TRP A 429 -20.56 -16.48 13.51
N VAL A 430 -19.53 -15.90 14.13
CA VAL A 430 -18.19 -15.81 13.53
C VAL A 430 -17.65 -17.21 13.24
N ALA A 431 -17.77 -18.15 14.18
CA ALA A 431 -17.33 -19.54 14.02
C ALA A 431 -18.02 -20.24 12.84
N SER A 432 -19.34 -20.07 12.68
CA SER A 432 -20.08 -20.67 11.55
C SER A 432 -19.64 -20.09 10.20
N PHE A 433 -19.51 -18.76 10.08
CA PHE A 433 -19.02 -18.11 8.87
C PHE A 433 -17.55 -18.48 8.59
N TRP A 434 -16.72 -18.60 9.61
CA TRP A 434 -15.33 -19.06 9.49
C TRP A 434 -15.29 -20.47 8.90
N ARG A 435 -16.01 -21.42 9.49
CA ARG A 435 -16.04 -22.82 9.00
C ARG A 435 -16.51 -22.88 7.55
N VAL A 436 -17.63 -22.25 7.25
CA VAL A 436 -18.21 -22.21 5.89
C VAL A 436 -17.27 -21.56 4.89
N ALA A 437 -16.63 -20.43 5.24
CA ALA A 437 -15.70 -19.75 4.34
C ALA A 437 -14.51 -20.66 3.95
N HIS A 438 -14.06 -21.49 4.89
CA HIS A 438 -12.95 -22.43 4.74
C HIS A 438 -13.35 -23.83 4.26
N GLU A 439 -14.63 -24.10 3.93
CA GLU A 439 -15.02 -25.39 3.34
C GLU A 439 -14.61 -25.56 1.88
N ALA A 440 -14.23 -24.49 1.18
CA ALA A 440 -13.81 -24.61 -0.22
C ALA A 440 -12.34 -25.01 -0.36
N ASP A 441 -12.07 -25.85 -1.36
CA ASP A 441 -10.71 -26.18 -1.80
C ASP A 441 -10.08 -25.07 -2.67
N THR A 442 -10.87 -24.05 -3.06
CA THR A 442 -10.46 -22.92 -3.90
C THR A 442 -11.03 -21.57 -3.42
N GLY A 443 -10.41 -20.47 -3.86
CA GLY A 443 -10.73 -19.12 -3.43
C GLY A 443 -9.91 -18.66 -2.22
N ASP A 444 -10.24 -17.49 -1.68
CA ASP A 444 -9.47 -16.87 -0.59
C ASP A 444 -10.25 -16.72 0.71
N ALA A 445 -11.51 -17.15 0.79
CA ALA A 445 -12.35 -16.99 1.99
C ALA A 445 -12.58 -15.51 2.43
N GLY A 446 -12.44 -14.53 1.54
CA GLY A 446 -12.50 -13.10 1.89
C GLY A 446 -13.79 -12.59 2.56
N LEU A 447 -14.93 -13.30 2.42
CA LEU A 447 -16.21 -12.90 3.02
C LEU A 447 -16.16 -12.80 4.54
N VAL A 448 -15.56 -13.79 5.22
CA VAL A 448 -15.53 -13.79 6.70
C VAL A 448 -14.69 -12.63 7.24
N PHE A 449 -13.59 -12.30 6.56
CA PHE A 449 -12.77 -11.14 6.86
C PHE A 449 -13.48 -9.81 6.63
N MET A 450 -14.47 -9.76 5.73
CA MET A 450 -15.27 -8.55 5.50
C MET A 450 -16.33 -8.33 6.58
N LEU A 451 -16.93 -9.41 7.08
CA LEU A 451 -18.02 -9.35 8.05
C LEU A 451 -17.52 -9.31 9.49
N PHE A 452 -16.48 -10.06 9.83
CA PHE A 452 -16.09 -10.36 11.20
C PHE A 452 -14.61 -10.06 11.47
N ALA A 453 -14.10 -8.98 10.88
CA ALA A 453 -12.71 -8.58 11.04
C ALA A 453 -12.31 -8.37 12.51
N ASP A 454 -13.13 -7.63 13.26
CA ASP A 454 -12.85 -7.28 14.64
C ASP A 454 -12.80 -8.53 15.53
N GLU A 455 -13.76 -9.44 15.34
CA GLU A 455 -13.80 -10.69 16.08
C GLU A 455 -12.63 -11.63 15.73
N ILE A 456 -12.15 -11.62 14.49
CA ILE A 456 -10.92 -12.32 14.09
C ILE A 456 -9.70 -11.68 14.77
N ILE A 457 -9.63 -10.35 14.85
CA ILE A 457 -8.54 -9.62 15.51
C ILE A 457 -8.52 -9.92 17.02
N ASP A 458 -9.68 -9.94 17.66
CA ASP A 458 -9.81 -10.29 19.07
C ASP A 458 -9.34 -11.73 19.30
N ALA A 459 -9.82 -12.67 18.48
CA ALA A 459 -9.39 -14.07 18.56
C ALA A 459 -7.88 -14.25 18.36
N LEU A 460 -7.24 -13.46 17.49
CA LEU A 460 -5.78 -13.48 17.30
C LEU A 460 -5.03 -12.90 18.50
N THR A 461 -5.57 -11.85 19.10
CA THR A 461 -4.99 -11.18 20.28
C THR A 461 -5.09 -12.07 21.52
N ASP A 462 -6.17 -12.85 21.62
CA ASP A 462 -6.43 -13.78 22.71
C ASP A 462 -5.60 -15.07 22.65
N ILE A 463 -4.84 -15.30 21.58
CA ILE A 463 -3.89 -16.42 21.48
C ILE A 463 -2.69 -16.16 22.42
N GLN A 464 -2.92 -16.27 23.74
CA GLN A 464 -1.95 -16.00 24.79
C GLN A 464 -0.87 -17.09 24.92
N GLY A 465 0.18 -16.78 25.69
CA GLY A 465 1.27 -17.69 26.06
C GLY A 465 2.55 -17.49 25.25
N LYS A 466 3.71 -17.55 25.94
CA LYS A 466 5.02 -17.59 25.29
C LYS A 466 5.04 -18.76 24.32
N SER A 467 5.34 -18.46 23.07
CA SER A 467 5.58 -19.49 22.09
C SER A 467 6.74 -20.38 22.55
N ALA A 468 6.76 -21.64 22.11
CA ALA A 468 7.89 -22.50 22.34
C ALA A 468 9.13 -21.97 21.57
N ASP A 469 10.17 -21.61 22.31
CA ASP A 469 11.48 -21.21 21.76
C ASP A 469 12.28 -22.44 21.26
N MET A 470 11.87 -23.64 21.68
CA MET A 470 12.40 -24.92 21.21
C MET A 470 11.25 -25.89 21.01
N ILE A 471 11.22 -26.62 19.89
CA ILE A 471 10.20 -27.63 19.59
C ILE A 471 10.90 -28.94 19.22
N ILE A 472 10.39 -30.07 19.72
CA ILE A 472 10.81 -31.40 19.28
C ILE A 472 9.69 -32.01 18.45
N ALA A 473 10.01 -32.38 17.21
CA ALA A 473 9.16 -33.12 16.30
C ALA A 473 9.54 -34.60 16.32
N TYR A 474 8.56 -35.46 16.56
CA TYR A 474 8.71 -36.92 16.58
C TYR A 474 8.08 -37.56 15.36
N GLY A 475 8.51 -38.79 15.05
CA GLY A 475 7.93 -39.55 13.93
C GLY A 475 8.34 -38.99 12.57
N CYS A 476 9.44 -38.23 12.53
CA CYS A 476 9.84 -37.52 11.32
C CYS A 476 10.08 -38.42 10.12
N GLN A 477 10.40 -39.70 10.35
CA GLN A 477 10.64 -40.70 9.31
C GLN A 477 9.42 -40.95 8.40
N HIS A 478 8.24 -40.49 8.81
CA HIS A 478 7.01 -40.56 8.03
C HIS A 478 6.72 -39.26 7.24
N GLY A 479 7.53 -38.22 7.43
CA GLY A 479 7.47 -36.96 6.71
C GLY A 479 8.21 -36.99 5.37
N LYS A 480 8.04 -35.93 4.56
CA LYS A 480 8.70 -35.82 3.24
C LYS A 480 10.11 -35.25 3.28
N TRP A 481 10.52 -34.71 4.43
CA TRP A 481 11.81 -34.02 4.62
C TRP A 481 12.96 -34.95 5.02
N VAL A 482 12.79 -36.25 4.77
CA VAL A 482 13.74 -37.28 5.20
C VAL A 482 14.42 -37.89 3.99
N THR A 483 15.74 -37.88 4.02
CA THR A 483 16.59 -38.58 3.06
C THR A 483 17.48 -39.56 3.82
N PRO A 484 17.63 -40.83 3.37
CA PRO A 484 18.51 -41.79 4.05
C PRO A 484 19.92 -41.24 4.24
N GLY A 485 20.42 -41.26 5.49
CA GLY A 485 21.75 -40.79 5.85
C GLY A 485 21.93 -39.27 5.91
N TRP A 486 20.95 -38.47 5.47
CA TRP A 486 21.01 -37.01 5.57
C TRP A 486 20.69 -36.53 7.00
N ARG A 487 21.34 -35.45 7.43
CA ARG A 487 21.09 -34.78 8.71
C ARG A 487 20.89 -33.29 8.50
N TRP A 488 19.97 -32.74 9.29
CA TRP A 488 19.82 -31.32 9.48
C TRP A 488 20.76 -30.87 10.60
N GLU A 489 21.53 -29.81 10.36
CA GLU A 489 22.65 -29.36 11.19
C GLU A 489 22.57 -27.85 11.46
N GLY A 490 21.36 -27.33 11.56
CA GLY A 490 21.11 -25.94 11.93
C GLY A 490 20.69 -25.03 10.78
N GLN A 491 20.32 -25.59 9.63
CA GLN A 491 19.73 -24.82 8.53
C GLN A 491 18.46 -24.11 9.00
N THR A 492 18.27 -22.88 8.53
CA THR A 492 17.06 -22.10 8.80
C THR A 492 15.90 -22.59 7.93
N VAL A 493 14.76 -22.82 8.56
CA VAL A 493 13.54 -23.33 7.93
C VAL A 493 12.32 -22.54 8.42
N GLN A 494 11.25 -22.57 7.63
CA GLN A 494 9.94 -22.10 8.06
C GLN A 494 9.12 -23.30 8.53
N VAL A 495 8.43 -23.17 9.65
CA VAL A 495 7.52 -24.21 10.15
C VAL A 495 6.14 -23.66 10.42
N ARG A 496 5.11 -24.50 10.24
CA ARG A 496 3.73 -24.21 10.61
C ARG A 496 3.14 -25.35 11.43
N ALA A 497 2.45 -25.02 12.51
CA ALA A 497 1.71 -25.97 13.31
C ALA A 497 0.31 -26.25 12.72
N TYR A 498 -0.13 -27.50 12.72
CA TYR A 498 -1.44 -27.90 12.23
C TYR A 498 -1.96 -29.16 12.93
N ILE A 499 -3.26 -29.45 12.77
CA ILE A 499 -3.87 -30.68 13.29
C ILE A 499 -3.76 -31.80 12.25
N LEU A 500 -3.09 -32.88 12.63
CA LEU A 500 -3.02 -34.11 11.86
C LEU A 500 -3.99 -35.15 12.43
N ASN A 501 -4.88 -35.66 11.58
CA ASN A 501 -5.78 -36.76 11.91
C ASN A 501 -5.15 -38.10 11.51
N LEU A 502 -4.78 -38.94 12.48
CA LEU A 502 -4.29 -40.29 12.26
C LEU A 502 -5.17 -41.30 13.01
N SER A 503 -5.78 -42.22 12.26
CA SER A 503 -6.60 -43.31 12.82
C SER A 503 -7.67 -42.83 13.82
N GLY A 504 -8.32 -41.70 13.51
CA GLY A 504 -9.38 -41.12 14.36
C GLY A 504 -8.87 -40.32 15.57
N LYS A 505 -7.56 -40.16 15.75
CA LYS A 505 -6.96 -39.30 16.78
C LYS A 505 -6.35 -38.05 16.16
N GLN A 506 -6.53 -36.92 16.84
CA GLN A 506 -5.93 -35.63 16.48
C GLN A 506 -4.59 -35.44 17.19
N TYR A 507 -3.57 -35.10 16.41
CA TYR A 507 -2.23 -34.78 16.89
C TYR A 507 -1.83 -33.38 16.42
N LEU A 508 -1.32 -32.56 17.32
CA LEU A 508 -0.67 -31.32 16.94
C LEU A 508 0.66 -31.67 16.25
N SER A 509 0.85 -31.21 15.03
CA SER A 509 1.97 -31.59 14.15
C SER A 509 2.62 -30.36 13.53
N LEU A 510 3.86 -30.53 13.08
CA LEU A 510 4.58 -29.54 12.29
C LEU A 510 4.68 -29.98 10.84
N GLU A 511 4.54 -29.00 9.98
CA GLU A 511 5.03 -29.04 8.62
C GLU A 511 6.13 -27.99 8.45
N MET A 512 6.99 -28.23 7.48
CA MET A 512 8.19 -27.45 7.24
C MET A 512 8.26 -27.06 5.77
N SER A 513 8.87 -25.90 5.51
CA SER A 513 9.32 -25.41 4.21
C SER A 513 10.77 -24.93 4.33
N SER A 514 11.57 -25.13 3.28
CA SER A 514 12.97 -24.68 3.24
C SER A 514 13.25 -24.01 1.90
N SER A 515 13.86 -22.83 1.93
CA SER A 515 14.32 -22.11 0.74
C SER A 515 15.49 -22.81 0.03
N LEU A 516 16.15 -23.76 0.70
CA LEU A 516 17.23 -24.57 0.13
C LEU A 516 16.70 -25.74 -0.71
N ALA A 517 15.40 -26.04 -0.64
CA ALA A 517 14.81 -27.18 -1.30
C ALA A 517 14.57 -26.89 -2.80
N THR A 518 15.17 -27.70 -3.67
CA THR A 518 14.98 -27.58 -5.14
C THR A 518 13.81 -28.40 -5.66
N ASN A 519 13.45 -29.50 -4.98
CA ASN A 519 12.40 -30.44 -5.43
C ASN A 519 11.17 -30.50 -4.51
N LEU A 520 11.30 -30.05 -3.26
CA LEU A 520 10.24 -30.06 -2.24
C LEU A 520 9.77 -28.62 -2.01
N VAL A 521 8.91 -28.14 -2.89
CA VAL A 521 8.36 -26.78 -2.83
C VAL A 521 7.13 -26.75 -1.93
N GLY A 522 7.07 -25.78 -1.02
CA GLY A 522 5.96 -25.56 -0.09
C GLY A 522 6.09 -26.28 1.25
N PHE A 523 5.01 -26.23 2.05
CA PHE A 523 4.98 -26.87 3.36
C PHE A 523 4.60 -28.35 3.24
N HIS A 524 5.44 -29.22 3.82
CA HIS A 524 5.17 -30.66 3.90
C HIS A 524 5.37 -31.16 5.33
N HIS A 525 4.64 -32.21 5.70
CA HIS A 525 4.70 -32.82 7.02
C HIS A 525 6.15 -33.11 7.44
N LEU A 526 6.52 -32.60 8.61
CA LEU A 526 7.80 -32.84 9.27
C LEU A 526 7.65 -33.91 10.37
N GLY A 527 6.67 -33.77 11.26
CA GLY A 527 6.47 -34.69 12.38
C GLY A 527 5.42 -34.23 13.38
N ILE A 528 5.17 -35.02 14.42
CA ILE A 528 4.22 -34.72 15.50
C ILE A 528 4.94 -33.91 16.59
N ILE A 529 4.30 -32.86 17.09
CA ILE A 529 4.85 -32.03 18.17
C ILE A 529 4.85 -32.83 19.47
N GLY A 530 5.98 -32.82 20.20
CA GLY A 530 6.07 -33.43 21.52
C GLY A 530 5.05 -32.87 22.51
N GLU A 531 4.44 -33.74 23.33
CA GLU A 531 3.33 -33.39 24.24
C GLU A 531 3.66 -32.20 25.16
N LYS A 532 4.92 -32.08 25.61
CA LYS A 532 5.39 -30.95 26.45
C LYS A 532 5.25 -29.56 25.81
N TYR A 533 5.07 -29.49 24.48
CA TYR A 533 4.92 -28.24 23.72
C TYR A 533 3.48 -27.98 23.28
N ARG A 534 2.56 -28.93 23.49
CA ARG A 534 1.18 -28.85 22.96
C ARG A 534 0.40 -27.63 23.46
N GLY A 535 0.67 -27.17 24.69
CA GLY A 535 0.09 -25.94 25.26
C GLY A 535 0.90 -24.67 24.99
N LYS A 536 2.00 -24.75 24.24
CA LYS A 536 2.93 -23.63 23.95
C LYS A 536 3.02 -23.28 22.46
N VAL A 537 2.35 -24.05 21.61
CA VAL A 537 2.33 -23.85 20.16
C VAL A 537 0.87 -23.80 19.73
N ALA A 538 0.45 -22.66 19.18
CA ALA A 538 -0.90 -22.48 18.67
C ALA A 538 -1.08 -23.19 17.32
N ILE A 539 -2.32 -23.58 17.01
CA ILE A 539 -2.65 -24.13 15.68
C ILE A 539 -2.50 -23.01 14.65
N GLY A 540 -1.88 -23.30 13.51
CA GLY A 540 -1.58 -22.31 12.47
C GLY A 540 -0.33 -21.48 12.72
N GLU A 541 0.24 -21.52 13.93
CA GLU A 541 1.43 -20.74 14.30
C GLU A 541 2.58 -21.00 13.32
N THR A 542 3.14 -19.92 12.78
CA THR A 542 4.19 -19.95 11.77
C THR A 542 5.46 -19.29 12.31
N LYS A 543 6.59 -19.99 12.20
CA LYS A 543 7.89 -19.55 12.74
C LYS A 543 9.05 -19.80 11.80
N THR A 544 10.07 -18.93 11.93
CA THR A 544 11.43 -19.20 11.45
C THR A 544 12.18 -19.98 12.54
N MET A 545 12.73 -21.14 12.22
CA MET A 545 13.44 -21.98 13.20
C MET A 545 14.73 -22.55 12.58
N ARG A 546 15.70 -22.93 13.42
CA ARG A 546 16.88 -23.72 13.02
C ARG A 546 16.65 -25.19 13.35
N ILE A 547 16.75 -26.07 12.37
CA ILE A 547 16.45 -27.50 12.53
C ILE A 547 17.72 -28.35 12.69
N PHE A 548 17.68 -29.28 13.65
CA PHE A 548 18.72 -30.27 13.91
C PHE A 548 18.14 -31.68 13.96
N THR A 549 18.81 -32.62 13.33
CA THR A 549 18.49 -34.05 13.47
C THR A 549 19.05 -34.58 14.78
N THR A 550 18.18 -34.90 15.74
CA THR A 550 18.59 -35.39 17.07
C THR A 550 18.55 -36.90 17.20
N LYS A 551 17.73 -37.60 16.40
CA LYS A 551 17.65 -39.06 16.42
C LYS A 551 17.41 -39.66 15.04
N MET A 552 18.16 -40.73 14.76
CA MET A 552 18.00 -41.55 13.56
C MET A 552 17.40 -42.92 13.92
N LYS A 553 16.51 -43.42 13.07
CA LYS A 553 15.98 -44.79 13.12
C LYS A 553 16.04 -45.39 11.72
N ASN A 554 16.67 -46.55 11.56
CA ASN A 554 16.85 -47.21 10.26
C ASN A 554 17.45 -46.27 9.18
N ASN A 555 18.46 -45.49 9.56
CA ASN A 555 19.11 -44.50 8.71
C ASN A 555 18.20 -43.33 8.22
N LEU A 556 17.03 -43.17 8.83
CA LEU A 556 16.10 -42.07 8.56
C LEU A 556 15.97 -41.19 9.81
N MET A 557 15.82 -39.88 9.63
CA MET A 557 15.54 -38.94 10.73
C MET A 557 14.22 -39.31 11.38
N SER A 558 14.26 -39.72 12.65
CA SER A 558 13.07 -40.05 13.44
C SER A 558 12.64 -38.95 14.40
N GLU A 559 13.57 -38.06 14.74
CA GLU A 559 13.37 -36.94 15.63
C GLU A 559 14.19 -35.73 15.14
N ALA A 560 13.56 -34.57 15.20
CA ALA A 560 14.21 -33.29 14.92
C ALA A 560 13.93 -32.31 16.07
N THR A 561 14.95 -31.54 16.46
CA THR A 561 14.79 -30.41 17.37
C THR A 561 14.93 -29.11 16.59
N LEU A 562 14.01 -28.20 16.84
CA LEU A 562 13.93 -26.89 16.22
C LEU A 562 14.16 -25.83 17.29
N PHE A 563 15.01 -24.85 16.99
CA PHE A 563 15.34 -23.73 17.88
C PHE A 563 14.94 -22.39 17.26
N ASP A 564 14.42 -21.50 18.08
CA ASP A 564 14.14 -20.12 17.71
C ASP A 564 15.45 -19.34 17.59
N PRO A 565 15.82 -18.83 16.39
CA PRO A 565 17.11 -18.20 16.16
C PRO A 565 17.29 -16.88 16.90
N ASP A 566 16.20 -16.25 17.34
CA ASP A 566 16.25 -14.99 18.09
C ASP A 566 16.48 -15.21 19.60
N VAL A 567 16.34 -16.46 20.07
CA VAL A 567 16.49 -16.85 21.48
C VAL A 567 17.75 -17.66 21.73
N TYR A 568 18.10 -18.59 20.82
CA TYR A 568 19.21 -19.52 21.00
C TYR A 568 20.40 -19.16 20.10
N THR A 569 21.55 -18.89 20.71
CA THR A 569 22.83 -18.75 20.00
C THR A 569 23.38 -20.11 19.57
N ASP A 570 24.38 -20.13 18.69
CA ASP A 570 25.07 -21.38 18.30
C ASP A 570 25.61 -22.15 19.51
N ASP A 571 26.16 -21.44 20.50
CA ASP A 571 26.70 -22.03 21.72
C ASP A 571 25.59 -22.63 22.59
N ASP A 572 24.45 -21.94 22.74
CA ASP A 572 23.30 -22.46 23.48
C ASP A 572 22.79 -23.77 22.86
N ILE A 573 22.70 -23.80 21.53
CA ILE A 573 22.23 -24.96 20.79
C ILE A 573 23.18 -26.15 20.98
N GLN A 574 24.49 -25.94 20.88
CA GLN A 574 25.46 -27.03 21.10
C GLN A 574 25.36 -27.59 22.52
N ASN A 575 25.17 -26.73 23.52
CA ASN A 575 25.01 -27.16 24.91
C ASN A 575 23.74 -28.01 25.12
N VAL A 576 22.63 -27.69 24.45
CA VAL A 576 21.37 -28.47 24.54
C VAL A 576 21.45 -29.79 23.79
N LEU A 577 22.22 -29.83 22.69
CA LEU A 577 22.42 -31.03 21.87
C LEU A 577 23.49 -31.99 22.43
N ASP A 578 24.33 -31.55 23.36
CA ASP A 578 25.34 -32.40 24.02
C ASP A 578 24.68 -33.44 24.95
N PRO A 579 24.89 -34.75 24.73
CA PRO A 579 24.38 -35.82 25.57
C PRO A 579 24.75 -35.71 27.06
N GLN A 580 25.84 -35.01 27.42
CA GLN A 580 26.28 -34.88 28.82
C GLN A 580 25.47 -33.86 29.64
N TRP A 581 24.68 -32.99 29.01
CA TRP A 581 23.88 -31.98 29.71
C TRP A 581 22.64 -32.58 30.41
N TRP A 582 22.01 -33.58 29.80
CA TRP A 582 20.82 -34.28 30.33
C TRP A 582 21.09 -35.12 31.58
N VAL A 583 22.35 -35.30 31.97
CA VAL A 583 22.77 -36.05 33.17
C VAL A 583 23.00 -35.10 34.37
N LYS A 584 22.97 -33.78 34.16
CA LYS A 584 23.25 -32.76 35.19
C LYS A 584 22.05 -31.94 35.67
N GLN A 585 20.85 -32.18 35.13
CA GLN A 585 19.56 -31.70 35.69
C GLN A 585 18.83 -32.86 36.34
#